data_AF-A0A732UCZ7-F1
#
_entry.id   AF-A0A732UCZ7-F1
#
_cell.length_a   1.000
_cell.length_b   1.000
_cell.length_c   1.000
_cell.angle_alpha   90.00
_cell.angle_beta   90.00
_cell.angle_gamma   90.00
#
_symmetry.space_group_name_H-M   'P 1'
#
loop_
_entity.id
_entity.type
_entity.pdbx_description
1 polymer ?
#
loop_
_entity_poly.entity_id
_entity_poly.type
_entity_poly.pdbx_seq_one_letter_code
_entity_poly.pdbx_strand_id
1 'polypeptide(L)'
;MGGETSAIQRVAGKISDDIFSVFKWDRAARADMNWDCCQEAHSKKTHPSDVVFFYIDPYEEEMVYLNTDLKSYAEGTIGKKIVEGALTSLALATECANVSEEWRLKYVHDDSLGYNVRGLLFLYNHDNLYDKDFYENITKKLDHSSI
;
A
#
# COMPACT_ATOMS: atom_id res chain seq x y z
N MET A 1 20.03 -11.53 10.86
CA MET A 1 18.83 -12.38 10.72
C MET A 1 17.84 -11.77 9.72
N GLY A 2 18.23 -11.61 8.43
CA GLY A 2 17.41 -10.89 7.42
C GLY A 2 17.08 -11.70 6.16
N GLY A 3 17.52 -12.96 6.08
CA GLY A 3 17.33 -13.79 4.87
C GLY A 3 15.87 -14.21 4.66
N GLU A 4 15.20 -14.66 5.73
CA GLU A 4 13.84 -15.18 5.69
C GLU A 4 12.79 -14.10 5.38
N THR A 5 12.88 -12.95 6.05
CA THR A 5 11.97 -11.80 5.82
C THR A 5 12.05 -11.27 4.39
N SER A 6 13.26 -11.22 3.81
CA SER A 6 13.44 -10.78 2.42
C SER A 6 12.82 -11.74 1.40
N ALA A 7 12.83 -13.06 1.67
CA ALA A 7 12.23 -14.04 0.78
C ALA A 7 10.71 -13.94 0.80
N ILE A 8 10.14 -13.76 1.99
CA ILE A 8 8.70 -13.61 2.19
C ILE A 8 8.18 -12.33 1.51
N GLN A 9 8.88 -11.21 1.63
CA GLN A 9 8.51 -9.96 0.94
C GLN A 9 8.58 -10.10 -0.59
N ARG A 10 9.59 -10.80 -1.13
CA ARG A 10 9.68 -11.06 -2.58
C ARG A 10 8.48 -11.85 -3.11
N VAL A 11 7.97 -12.81 -2.34
CA VAL A 11 6.78 -13.58 -2.75
C VAL A 11 5.54 -12.70 -2.80
N ALA A 12 5.33 -11.84 -1.80
CA ALA A 12 4.22 -10.90 -1.79
C ALA A 12 4.24 -9.96 -3.01
N GLY A 13 5.43 -9.44 -3.37
CA GLY A 13 5.59 -8.61 -4.57
C GLY A 13 5.30 -9.34 -5.88
N LYS A 14 5.71 -10.61 -6.01
CA LYS A 14 5.40 -11.39 -7.21
C LYS A 14 3.91 -11.68 -7.34
N ILE A 15 3.27 -12.07 -6.23
CA ILE A 15 1.83 -12.39 -6.23
C ILE A 15 1.00 -11.15 -6.53
N SER A 16 1.37 -9.98 -5.99
CA SER A 16 0.68 -8.74 -6.30
C SER A 16 0.81 -8.39 -7.78
N ASP A 17 1.99 -8.54 -8.39
CA ASP A 17 2.17 -8.33 -9.84
C ASP A 17 1.28 -9.27 -10.67
N ASP A 18 1.28 -10.56 -10.36
CA ASP A 18 0.49 -11.57 -11.09
C ASP A 18 -1.02 -11.26 -10.99
N ILE A 19 -1.53 -10.93 -9.81
CA ILE A 19 -2.93 -10.56 -9.59
C ILE A 19 -3.26 -9.25 -10.32
N PHE A 20 -2.44 -8.22 -10.14
CA PHE A 20 -2.78 -6.89 -10.62
C PHE A 20 -2.60 -6.70 -12.12
N SER A 21 -1.79 -7.55 -12.77
CA SER A 21 -1.67 -7.61 -14.23
C SER A 21 -3.01 -7.79 -14.96
N VAL A 22 -3.99 -8.43 -14.32
CA VAL A 22 -5.34 -8.64 -14.88
C VAL A 22 -6.13 -7.33 -14.99
N PHE A 23 -5.88 -6.37 -14.10
CA PHE A 23 -6.60 -5.08 -14.09
C PHE A 23 -6.07 -4.08 -15.11
N LYS A 24 -5.04 -4.46 -15.89
CA LYS A 24 -4.35 -3.57 -16.84
C LYS A 24 -3.80 -2.31 -16.18
N TRP A 25 -3.46 -2.41 -14.89
CA TRP A 25 -2.73 -1.38 -14.20
C TRP A 25 -1.26 -1.47 -14.59
N ASP A 26 -0.64 -0.33 -14.82
CA ASP A 26 0.78 -0.24 -14.98
C ASP A 26 1.46 -0.16 -13.60
N ARG A 27 2.74 -0.49 -13.56
CA ARG A 27 3.55 -0.46 -12.34
C ARG A 27 4.67 0.56 -12.49
N ALA A 28 4.82 1.44 -11.50
CA ALA A 28 5.95 2.35 -11.46
C ALA A 28 7.27 1.58 -11.36
N ALA A 29 8.30 2.06 -12.05
CA ALA A 29 9.60 1.39 -12.09
C ALA A 29 10.32 1.36 -10.73
N ARG A 30 10.05 2.34 -9.87
CA ARG A 30 10.60 2.41 -8.51
C ARG A 30 9.72 1.62 -7.56
N ALA A 31 10.35 0.86 -6.66
CA ALA A 31 9.71 0.05 -5.63
C ALA A 31 10.58 0.09 -4.37
N ASP A 32 10.00 -0.22 -3.21
CA ASP A 32 10.69 -0.25 -1.91
C ASP A 32 11.44 1.06 -1.60
N MET A 33 10.75 2.20 -1.68
CA MET A 33 11.34 3.51 -1.39
C MET A 33 10.74 4.10 -0.13
N ASN A 34 11.60 4.76 0.65
CA ASN A 34 11.19 5.71 1.68
C ASN A 34 11.35 7.14 1.15
N TRP A 35 10.48 8.01 1.64
CA TRP A 35 10.43 9.44 1.28
C TRP A 35 9.93 10.24 2.49
N ASP A 36 10.24 11.54 2.52
CA ASP A 36 10.07 12.37 3.71
C ASP A 36 8.59 12.67 4.01
N CYS A 37 8.24 12.64 5.30
CA CYS A 37 6.92 13.04 5.78
C CYS A 37 6.70 14.54 5.59
N CYS A 38 5.56 14.92 5.02
CA CYS A 38 5.22 16.31 4.75
C CYS A 38 4.40 16.97 5.87
N GLN A 39 3.92 16.20 6.85
CA GLN A 39 3.04 16.67 7.91
C GLN A 39 3.66 16.44 9.29
N GLU A 40 3.87 17.51 10.06
CA GLU A 40 4.38 17.41 11.43
C GLU A 40 3.41 16.61 12.34
N ALA A 41 2.10 16.74 12.10
CA ALA A 41 1.05 16.06 12.86
C ALA A 41 1.17 14.53 12.83
N HIS A 42 1.76 13.96 11.78
CA HIS A 42 1.95 12.51 11.67
C HIS A 42 2.97 11.96 12.67
N SER A 43 3.82 12.82 13.25
CA SER A 43 4.90 12.41 14.16
C SER A 43 5.80 11.32 13.56
N LYS A 44 5.99 11.35 12.23
CA LYS A 44 6.86 10.44 11.46
C LYS A 44 7.90 11.25 10.71
N LYS A 45 9.05 10.61 10.45
CA LYS A 45 10.11 11.18 9.60
C LYS A 45 9.91 10.86 8.14
N THR A 46 9.53 9.62 7.85
CA THR A 46 9.40 9.10 6.49
C THR A 46 8.17 8.22 6.34
N HIS A 47 7.72 8.05 5.10
CA HIS A 47 6.72 7.08 4.70
C HIS A 47 7.30 6.08 3.69
N PRO A 48 6.86 4.81 3.73
CA PRO A 48 7.24 3.81 2.74
C PRO A 48 6.25 3.78 1.56
N SER A 49 6.76 3.34 0.42
CA SER A 49 5.99 2.90 -0.75
C SER A 49 6.62 1.60 -1.27
N ASP A 50 5.99 0.46 -0.98
CA ASP A 50 6.54 -0.85 -1.39
C ASP A 50 6.42 -1.00 -2.91
N VAL A 51 5.26 -0.67 -3.46
CA VAL A 51 5.00 -0.62 -4.89
C VAL A 51 3.95 0.44 -5.19
N VAL A 52 4.05 1.04 -6.38
CA VAL A 52 3.03 1.96 -6.88
C VAL A 52 2.49 1.40 -8.20
N PHE A 53 1.19 1.15 -8.23
CA PHE A 53 0.46 0.85 -9.47
C PHE A 53 -0.24 2.10 -9.95
N PHE A 54 -0.54 2.20 -11.24
CA PHE A 54 -1.29 3.33 -11.77
C PHE A 54 -2.15 2.96 -12.97
N TYR A 55 -3.20 3.74 -13.18
CA TYR A 55 -4.13 3.60 -14.30
C TYR A 55 -4.86 4.92 -14.54
N ILE A 56 -5.44 5.08 -15.74
CA ILE A 56 -6.35 6.20 -16.04
C ILE A 56 -7.73 5.85 -15.50
N ASP A 57 -8.31 6.68 -14.62
CA ASP A 57 -9.68 6.50 -14.16
C ASP A 57 -10.65 6.76 -15.34
N PRO A 58 -11.47 5.77 -15.74
CA PRO A 58 -12.32 5.90 -16.92
C PRO A 58 -13.49 6.86 -16.73
N TYR A 59 -13.77 7.31 -15.50
CA TYR A 59 -14.88 8.20 -15.18
C TYR A 59 -14.42 9.62 -14.82
N GLU A 60 -13.23 9.75 -14.24
CA GLU A 60 -12.71 11.02 -13.71
C GLU A 60 -11.69 11.69 -14.65
N GLU A 61 -11.29 11.04 -15.75
CA GLU A 61 -10.29 11.51 -16.71
C GLU A 61 -8.95 11.92 -16.05
N GLU A 62 -8.61 11.33 -14.90
CA GLU A 62 -7.38 11.59 -14.14
C GLU A 62 -6.51 10.32 -14.02
N MET A 63 -5.22 10.51 -13.73
CA MET A 63 -4.33 9.40 -13.37
C MET A 63 -4.51 9.01 -11.91
N VAL A 64 -4.87 7.76 -11.64
CA VAL A 64 -4.91 7.21 -10.28
C VAL A 64 -3.61 6.47 -10.02
N TYR A 65 -2.91 6.84 -8.95
CA TYR A 65 -1.75 6.13 -8.43
C TYR A 65 -2.10 5.43 -7.12
N LEU A 66 -1.87 4.13 -7.04
CA LEU A 66 -2.09 3.31 -5.87
C LEU A 66 -0.80 3.18 -5.07
N ASN A 67 -0.63 4.01 -4.04
CA ASN A 67 0.45 3.83 -3.07
C ASN A 67 0.18 2.57 -2.27
N THR A 68 0.93 1.50 -2.54
CA THR A 68 0.60 0.17 -2.04
C THR A 68 1.56 -0.24 -0.93
N ASP A 69 0.99 -0.72 0.17
CA ASP A 69 1.72 -1.35 1.29
C ASP A 69 1.51 -2.87 1.23
N LEU A 70 2.60 -3.62 1.06
CA LEU A 70 2.58 -5.07 0.92
C LEU A 70 2.93 -5.69 2.28
N LYS A 71 1.92 -6.23 2.95
CA LYS A 71 2.13 -6.97 4.20
C LYS A 71 2.06 -8.46 3.97
N SER A 72 3.01 -9.16 4.57
CA SER A 72 3.02 -10.60 4.61
C SER A 72 2.99 -11.07 6.04
N TYR A 73 1.94 -11.80 6.40
CA TYR A 73 1.66 -12.22 7.76
C TYR A 73 1.40 -13.72 7.83
N ALA A 74 1.76 -14.32 8.96
CA ALA A 74 1.40 -15.69 9.32
C ALA A 74 0.04 -15.69 10.02
N GLU A 75 -0.68 -16.82 10.08
CA GLU A 75 -1.99 -16.93 10.73
C GLU A 75 -1.99 -16.31 12.13
N GLY A 76 -0.99 -16.65 12.96
CA GLY A 76 -0.86 -16.17 14.33
C GLY A 76 -0.62 -14.65 14.48
N THR A 77 -0.32 -13.97 13.37
CA THR A 77 -0.05 -12.52 13.34
C THR A 77 -1.16 -11.73 12.66
N ILE A 78 -2.01 -12.38 11.86
CA ILE A 78 -3.15 -11.70 11.21
C ILE A 78 -4.20 -11.40 12.29
N GLY A 79 -4.38 -10.11 12.60
CA GLY A 79 -5.35 -9.68 13.60
C GLY A 79 -5.71 -8.21 13.47
N LYS A 80 -6.87 -7.84 14.04
CA LYS A 80 -7.47 -6.50 13.96
C LYS A 80 -6.46 -5.38 14.19
N LYS A 81 -5.75 -5.39 15.33
CA LYS A 81 -4.82 -4.31 15.70
C LYS A 81 -3.66 -4.12 14.71
N ILE A 82 -3.16 -5.22 14.13
CA ILE A 82 -2.06 -5.16 13.16
C ILE A 82 -2.56 -4.58 11.83
N VAL A 83 -3.76 -4.98 11.40
CA VAL A 83 -4.39 -4.43 10.19
C VAL A 83 -4.77 -2.96 10.37
N GLU A 84 -5.32 -2.56 11.52
CA GLU A 84 -5.57 -1.16 11.87
C GLU A 84 -4.28 -0.34 11.82
N GLY A 85 -3.20 -0.81 12.46
CA GLY A 85 -1.92 -0.11 12.44
C GLY A 85 -1.34 0.04 11.03
N ALA A 86 -1.49 -0.99 10.17
CA ALA A 86 -1.07 -0.92 8.77
C ALA A 86 -1.92 0.09 7.98
N LEU A 87 -3.25 0.07 8.13
CA LEU A 87 -4.17 1.02 7.50
C LEU A 87 -3.90 2.45 7.94
N THR A 88 -3.76 2.72 9.24
CA THR A 88 -3.41 4.07 9.74
C THR A 88 -2.08 4.51 9.15
N SER A 89 -1.06 3.65 9.14
CA SER A 89 0.24 4.00 8.54
C SER A 89 0.13 4.34 7.05
N LEU A 90 -0.68 3.59 6.31
CA LEU A 90 -0.92 3.79 4.89
C LEU A 90 -1.75 5.05 4.62
N ALA A 91 -2.74 5.37 5.46
CA ALA A 91 -3.55 6.57 5.34
C ALA A 91 -2.68 7.84 5.46
N LEU A 92 -1.81 7.89 6.48
CA LEU A 92 -0.85 8.98 6.65
C LEU A 92 0.11 9.09 5.45
N ALA A 93 0.62 7.96 4.95
CA ALA A 93 1.47 7.94 3.77
C ALA A 93 0.73 8.43 2.52
N THR A 94 -0.54 8.08 2.36
CA THR A 94 -1.36 8.49 1.21
C THR A 94 -1.66 9.98 1.26
N GLU A 95 -1.97 10.53 2.44
CA GLU A 95 -2.15 11.97 2.64
C GLU A 95 -0.89 12.74 2.22
N CYS A 96 0.27 12.35 2.73
CA CYS A 96 1.54 12.97 2.37
C CYS A 96 1.88 12.77 0.87
N ALA A 97 1.56 11.62 0.28
CA ALA A 97 1.87 11.34 -1.13
C ALA A 97 1.13 12.26 -2.10
N ASN A 98 -0.08 12.71 -1.73
CA ASN A 98 -0.85 13.68 -2.52
C ASN A 98 -0.24 15.08 -2.54
N VAL A 99 0.62 15.44 -1.58
CA VAL A 99 1.22 16.78 -1.47
C VAL A 99 2.75 16.77 -1.62
N SER A 100 3.39 15.61 -1.54
CA SER A 100 4.85 15.47 -1.57
C SER A 100 5.41 15.64 -2.97
N GLU A 101 6.25 16.66 -3.15
CA GLU A 101 7.04 16.84 -4.37
C GLU A 101 8.05 15.71 -4.57
N GLU A 102 8.66 15.21 -3.49
CA GLU A 102 9.57 14.07 -3.57
C GLU A 102 8.84 12.83 -4.10
N TRP A 103 7.65 12.54 -3.59
CA TRP A 103 6.85 11.41 -4.05
C TRP A 103 6.46 11.58 -5.52
N ARG A 104 5.98 12.77 -5.91
CA ARG A 104 5.62 13.10 -7.30
C ARG A 104 6.78 12.81 -8.26
N LEU A 105 7.96 13.33 -7.96
CA LEU A 105 9.17 13.14 -8.77
C LEU A 105 9.66 11.68 -8.84
N LYS A 106 9.22 10.82 -7.91
CA LYS A 106 9.55 9.39 -7.94
C LYS A 106 8.60 8.56 -8.79
N TYR A 107 7.31 8.87 -8.78
CA TYR A 107 6.28 7.94 -9.24
C TYR A 107 5.38 8.49 -10.34
N VAL A 108 5.17 9.80 -10.41
CA VAL A 108 4.28 10.38 -11.42
C VAL A 108 5.02 10.45 -12.75
N HIS A 109 4.44 9.77 -13.73
CA HIS A 109 5.01 9.65 -15.08
C HIS A 109 4.47 10.75 -16.01
N ASP A 110 3.21 11.10 -15.84
CA ASP A 110 2.50 12.13 -16.59
C ASP A 110 1.43 12.73 -15.67
N ASP A 111 1.46 14.05 -15.50
CA ASP A 111 0.48 14.82 -14.71
C ASP A 111 -0.37 15.75 -15.58
N SER A 112 -0.33 15.61 -16.92
CA SER A 112 -1.07 16.46 -17.85
C SER A 112 -2.60 16.40 -17.67
N LEU A 113 -3.11 15.25 -17.23
CA LEU A 113 -4.51 15.02 -16.89
C LEU A 113 -4.83 15.32 -15.41
N GLY A 114 -3.83 15.74 -14.62
CA GLY A 114 -3.91 15.67 -13.17
C GLY A 114 -3.76 14.24 -12.65
N TYR A 115 -3.56 14.11 -11.34
CA TYR A 115 -3.45 12.81 -10.69
C TYR A 115 -3.95 12.82 -9.25
N ASN A 116 -4.32 11.64 -8.77
CA ASN A 116 -4.74 11.39 -7.41
C ASN A 116 -4.01 10.17 -6.85
N VAL A 117 -3.50 10.27 -5.62
CA VAL A 117 -2.87 9.13 -4.94
C VAL A 117 -3.86 8.50 -3.97
N ARG A 118 -4.15 7.21 -4.16
CA ARG A 118 -5.03 6.40 -3.29
C ARG A 118 -4.20 5.32 -2.59
N GLY A 119 -4.56 4.97 -1.37
CA GLY A 119 -3.88 3.92 -0.60
C GLY A 119 -4.41 2.53 -0.93
N LEU A 120 -3.52 1.55 -1.11
CA LEU A 120 -3.88 0.14 -1.24
C LEU A 120 -3.11 -0.72 -0.23
N LEU A 121 -3.82 -1.36 0.71
CA LEU A 121 -3.21 -2.35 1.59
C LEU A 121 -3.39 -3.74 1.00
N PHE A 122 -2.29 -4.43 0.71
CA PHE A 122 -2.31 -5.82 0.25
C PHE A 122 -1.80 -6.74 1.37
N LEU A 123 -2.62 -7.71 1.76
CA LEU A 123 -2.29 -8.68 2.79
C LEU A 123 -2.09 -10.06 2.17
N TYR A 124 -0.91 -10.63 2.36
CA TYR A 124 -0.59 -12.00 1.95
C TYR A 124 -0.43 -12.89 3.18
N ASN A 125 -1.17 -14.00 3.21
CA ASN A 125 -1.00 -15.03 4.22
C ASN A 125 0.08 -16.03 3.78
N HIS A 126 1.32 -15.87 4.25
CA HIS A 126 2.46 -16.62 3.70
C HIS A 126 2.60 -18.06 4.20
N ASP A 127 1.98 -18.40 5.34
CA ASP A 127 2.00 -19.78 5.85
C ASP A 127 0.82 -20.62 5.33
N ASN A 128 -0.15 -19.97 4.68
CA ASN A 128 -1.37 -20.59 4.16
C ASN A 128 -2.23 -21.29 5.25
N LEU A 129 -2.12 -20.87 6.51
CA LEU A 129 -2.85 -21.45 7.65
C LEU A 129 -4.06 -20.64 8.13
N TYR A 130 -4.20 -19.38 7.68
CA TYR A 130 -5.38 -18.56 7.94
C TYR A 130 -6.61 -19.04 7.17
N ASP A 131 -7.51 -19.68 7.92
CA ASP A 131 -8.80 -20.27 7.47
C ASP A 131 -10.02 -19.51 8.05
N LYS A 132 -9.81 -18.42 8.77
CA LYS A 132 -10.91 -17.66 9.38
C LYS A 132 -11.54 -16.72 8.35
N ASP A 133 -12.82 -16.41 8.52
CA ASP A 133 -13.48 -15.37 7.72
C ASP A 133 -12.83 -14.00 8.01
N PHE A 134 -12.07 -13.45 7.06
CA PHE A 134 -11.33 -12.22 7.27
C PHE A 134 -12.26 -11.02 7.52
N TYR A 135 -13.42 -10.96 6.85
CA TYR A 135 -14.34 -9.85 6.96
C TYR A 135 -14.98 -9.79 8.36
N GLU A 136 -15.54 -10.91 8.83
CA GLU A 136 -16.18 -11.00 10.14
C GLU A 136 -15.18 -10.90 11.30
N ASN A 137 -13.94 -11.34 11.10
CA ASN A 137 -12.93 -11.31 12.15
C ASN A 137 -12.12 -10.01 12.22
N ILE A 138 -11.99 -9.29 11.10
CA ILE A 138 -11.14 -8.10 11.01
C ILE A 138 -11.94 -6.93 10.44
N THR A 139 -12.28 -6.95 9.15
CA THR A 139 -12.78 -5.77 8.42
C THR A 139 -13.99 -5.10 9.08
N LYS A 140 -15.01 -5.89 9.44
CA LYS A 140 -16.25 -5.38 10.07
C LYS A 140 -16.04 -4.79 11.46
N LYS A 141 -14.93 -5.15 12.12
CA LYS A 141 -14.61 -4.73 13.48
C LYS A 141 -13.62 -3.58 13.53
N LEU A 142 -13.10 -3.12 12.38
CA LEU A 142 -12.19 -1.99 12.31
C LEU A 142 -12.88 -0.72 12.81
N ASP A 143 -12.15 0.08 13.57
CA ASP A 143 -12.61 1.40 13.97
C ASP A 143 -12.22 2.45 12.92
N HIS A 144 -13.17 2.75 12.03
CA HIS A 144 -12.98 3.75 10.97
C HIS A 144 -12.82 5.19 11.48
N SER A 145 -13.10 5.48 12.75
CA SER A 145 -12.83 6.81 13.32
C SER A 145 -11.36 7.02 13.68
N SER A 146 -10.58 5.94 13.70
CA SER A 146 -9.16 5.91 14.07
C SER A 146 -8.20 5.75 12.88
N ILE A 147 -8.75 5.66 11.66
CA ILE A 147 -8.04 5.55 10.38
C ILE A 147 -8.39 6.78 9.55
#